data_AF-A0A2G6IE17-F1
#
_entry.id   AF-A0A2G6IE17-F1
#
_cell.length_a   1.000
_cell.length_b   1.000
_cell.length_c   1.000
_cell.angle_alpha   90.00
_cell.angle_beta   90.00
_cell.angle_gamma   90.00
#
_symmetry.space_group_name_H-M   'P 1'
#
loop_
_entity.id
_entity.type
_entity.pdbx_description
1 polymer ?
#
loop_
_entity_poly.entity_id
_entity_poly.type
_entity_poly.pdbx_seq_one_letter_code
_entity_poly.pdbx_strand_id
1 'polypeptide(L)'
;MARGMRQADLAKAAGISASYLNLIEHDRRRIGGRLLHDLARELGLEPSVLTEGADSAVAGRLAAVAARAGSTAGQAEDLAARHPDWATLILNQAERLDRLEARVTALTDRLAHDPQMAEALHDVISAVTAIRSTAAILTESEELDADWRRRFHANLHQDALRLTERSGALLAGLESPAGQLVRAPWEEAEAVFTRHGYHFAALEEGGDPGRVALQEPGPTSPSARRMLARWLARYAQDAMALPLEPFSDAARARNYDPLRIARDLNVPLARVLRRLSSLPEGEGHPAFGITVCDGGGGLLFRKPLARLTLPRGGGGCPLWPLYGALLRPGQPIDEVVRLPDAGAAPLRAVAIADPQGLNPTGTPRAEATMLLSVAPEGAEAAPVGPGCRSCAREQCSARREPVWPGGAADVTDAATL
;
A
#
# COMPACT_ATOMS: atom_id res chain seq x y z
N MET A 1 -22.91 31.32 5.06
CA MET A 1 -23.17 32.74 5.41
C MET A 1 -21.93 33.40 6.02
N ALA A 2 -20.92 33.76 5.20
CA ALA A 2 -19.62 34.26 5.67
C ALA A 2 -19.49 35.81 5.77
N ARG A 3 -20.55 36.59 5.52
CA ARG A 3 -20.49 38.07 5.50
C ARG A 3 -21.60 38.80 6.28
N GLY A 4 -22.36 38.12 7.14
CA GLY A 4 -23.38 38.77 8.00
C GLY A 4 -24.60 39.37 7.27
N MET A 5 -24.74 39.13 5.97
CA MET A 5 -25.86 39.58 5.16
C MET A 5 -27.05 38.62 5.32
N ARG A 6 -28.27 39.15 5.49
CA ARG A 6 -29.46 38.30 5.61
C ARG A 6 -29.81 37.74 4.23
N GLN A 7 -30.21 36.47 4.18
CA GLN A 7 -30.54 35.75 2.93
C GLN A 7 -31.60 36.50 2.09
N ALA A 8 -32.57 37.15 2.74
CA ALA A 8 -33.58 37.97 2.07
C ALA A 8 -33.00 39.20 1.35
N ASP A 9 -31.95 39.79 1.91
CA ASP A 9 -31.26 40.96 1.33
C ASP A 9 -30.40 40.54 0.14
N LEU A 10 -29.73 39.38 0.23
CA LEU A 10 -28.98 38.78 -0.89
C LEU A 10 -29.90 38.41 -2.06
N ALA A 11 -31.07 37.80 -1.77
CA ALA A 11 -32.04 37.46 -2.82
C ALA A 11 -32.52 38.72 -3.55
N LYS A 12 -32.84 39.78 -2.80
CA LYS A 12 -33.29 41.06 -3.36
C LYS A 12 -32.21 41.73 -4.21
N ALA A 13 -30.96 41.71 -3.75
CA ALA A 13 -29.82 42.25 -4.50
C ALA A 13 -29.56 41.47 -5.81
N ALA A 14 -29.72 40.15 -5.78
CA ALA A 14 -29.59 39.29 -6.95
C ALA A 14 -30.86 39.23 -7.84
N GLY A 15 -31.90 40.02 -7.54
CA GLY A 15 -33.12 40.11 -8.34
C GLY A 15 -34.00 38.84 -8.32
N ILE A 16 -33.86 37.99 -7.31
CA ILE A 16 -34.63 36.75 -7.13
C ILE A 16 -35.42 36.75 -5.82
N SER A 17 -36.42 35.87 -5.71
CA SER A 17 -37.16 35.73 -4.46
C SER A 17 -36.31 35.00 -3.40
N ALA A 18 -36.52 35.32 -2.12
CA ALA A 18 -35.85 34.62 -1.01
C ALA A 18 -36.16 33.12 -1.00
N SER A 19 -37.38 32.74 -1.38
CA SER A 19 -37.74 31.32 -1.57
C SER A 19 -36.97 30.67 -2.71
N TYR A 20 -36.62 31.41 -3.76
CA TYR A 20 -35.85 30.88 -4.88
C TYR A 20 -34.37 30.73 -4.52
N LEU A 21 -33.79 31.70 -3.79
CA LEU A 21 -32.44 31.58 -3.24
C LEU A 21 -32.33 30.40 -2.26
N ASN A 22 -33.35 30.18 -1.43
CA ASN A 22 -33.39 29.04 -0.53
C ASN A 22 -33.40 27.68 -1.26
N LEU A 23 -34.02 27.61 -2.45
CA LEU A 23 -33.97 26.42 -3.30
C LEU A 23 -32.58 26.19 -3.91
N ILE A 24 -31.85 27.26 -4.21
CA ILE A 24 -30.47 27.19 -4.71
C ILE A 24 -29.52 26.73 -3.59
N GLU A 25 -29.66 27.26 -2.37
CA GLU A 25 -28.83 26.86 -1.22
C GLU A 25 -29.00 25.40 -0.79
N HIS A 26 -30.14 24.78 -1.10
CA HIS A 26 -30.42 23.37 -0.81
C HIS A 26 -30.36 22.48 -2.06
N ASP A 27 -29.65 22.93 -3.12
CA ASP A 27 -29.40 22.20 -4.37
C ASP A 27 -30.66 21.73 -5.12
N ARG A 28 -31.82 22.32 -4.82
CA ARG A 28 -33.10 22.00 -5.49
C ARG A 28 -33.28 22.74 -6.81
N ARG A 29 -32.44 23.73 -7.12
CA ARG A 29 -32.37 24.37 -8.44
C ARG A 29 -30.92 24.76 -8.76
N ARG A 30 -30.46 24.36 -9.95
CA ARG A 30 -29.14 24.73 -10.48
C ARG A 30 -29.06 26.24 -10.72
N ILE A 31 -27.91 26.81 -10.38
CA ILE A 31 -27.54 28.20 -10.65
C ILE A 31 -26.73 28.25 -11.95
N GLY A 32 -26.99 29.25 -12.81
CA GLY A 32 -26.27 29.36 -14.08
C GLY A 32 -26.42 30.74 -14.73
N GLY A 33 -25.48 31.06 -15.62
CA GLY A 33 -25.51 32.29 -16.42
C GLY A 33 -25.46 33.58 -15.59
N ARG A 34 -26.38 34.50 -15.88
CA ARG A 34 -26.42 35.85 -15.27
C ARG A 34 -26.57 35.80 -13.75
N LEU A 35 -27.40 34.88 -13.25
CA LEU A 35 -27.68 34.74 -11.81
C LEU A 35 -26.44 34.31 -11.01
N LEU A 36 -25.60 33.44 -11.58
CA LEU A 36 -24.33 33.05 -10.98
C LEU A 36 -23.39 34.25 -10.83
N HIS A 37 -23.28 35.06 -11.88
CA HIS A 37 -22.42 36.24 -11.89
C HIS A 37 -22.94 37.33 -10.93
N ASP A 38 -24.26 37.50 -10.83
CA ASP A 38 -24.87 38.47 -9.92
C ASP A 38 -24.68 38.08 -8.45
N LEU A 39 -24.85 36.79 -8.11
CA LEU A 39 -24.60 36.29 -6.75
C LEU A 39 -23.10 36.29 -6.40
N ALA A 40 -22.22 35.93 -7.34
CA ALA A 40 -20.77 35.99 -7.17
C ALA A 40 -20.30 37.43 -6.90
N ARG A 41 -20.80 38.39 -7.68
CA ARG A 41 -20.50 39.82 -7.52
C ARG A 41 -20.96 40.37 -6.17
N GLU A 42 -22.17 40.03 -5.74
CA GLU A 42 -22.71 40.51 -4.46
C GLU A 42 -22.00 39.88 -3.25
N LEU A 43 -21.59 38.62 -3.38
CA LEU A 43 -20.82 37.93 -2.35
C LEU A 43 -19.32 38.27 -2.37
N GLY A 44 -18.84 38.90 -3.44
CA GLY A 44 -17.42 39.20 -3.68
C GLY A 44 -16.58 37.94 -3.86
N LEU A 45 -17.13 36.92 -4.50
CA LEU A 45 -16.49 35.64 -4.79
C LEU A 45 -16.27 35.49 -6.30
N GLU A 46 -15.25 34.74 -6.68
CA GLU A 46 -15.09 34.25 -8.05
C GLU A 46 -16.24 33.27 -8.40
N PRO A 47 -16.84 33.34 -9.61
CA PRO A 47 -17.93 32.46 -10.01
C PRO A 47 -17.62 30.97 -9.88
N SER A 48 -16.35 30.57 -10.07
CA SER A 48 -15.86 29.20 -9.91
C SER A 48 -16.05 28.65 -8.50
N VAL A 49 -15.89 29.49 -7.47
CA VAL A 49 -16.03 29.11 -6.05
C VAL A 49 -17.47 28.73 -5.70
N LEU A 50 -18.46 29.36 -6.35
CA LEU A 50 -19.88 29.03 -6.18
C LEU A 50 -20.29 27.77 -6.96
N THR A 51 -19.44 27.29 -7.87
CA THR A 51 -19.67 26.05 -8.64
C THR A 51 -18.82 24.85 -8.15
N GLU A 52 -17.71 25.07 -7.44
CA GLU A 52 -16.70 24.03 -7.16
C GLU A 52 -16.65 23.50 -5.71
N GLY A 53 -17.47 24.01 -4.80
CA GLY A 53 -17.22 23.87 -3.35
C GLY A 53 -17.42 22.50 -2.67
N ALA A 54 -18.06 21.51 -3.28
CA ALA A 54 -18.27 20.20 -2.65
C ALA A 54 -18.36 19.01 -3.63
N ASP A 55 -18.90 19.22 -4.84
CA ASP A 55 -19.13 18.15 -5.82
C ASP A 55 -17.85 17.69 -6.55
N SER A 56 -16.86 18.58 -6.71
CA SER A 56 -15.61 18.30 -7.45
C SER A 56 -14.76 17.19 -6.81
N ALA A 57 -14.62 17.20 -5.47
CA ALA A 57 -13.83 16.20 -4.76
C ALA A 57 -14.49 14.81 -4.79
N VAL A 58 -15.81 14.76 -4.67
CA VAL A 58 -16.58 13.51 -4.76
C VAL A 58 -16.52 12.95 -6.18
N ALA A 59 -16.69 13.82 -7.18
CA ALA A 59 -16.62 13.44 -8.59
C ALA A 59 -15.23 12.90 -8.97
N GLY A 60 -14.14 13.55 -8.55
CA GLY A 60 -12.78 13.08 -8.81
C GLY A 60 -12.48 11.72 -8.17
N ARG A 61 -12.92 11.51 -6.93
CA ARG A 61 -12.80 10.21 -6.25
C ARG A 61 -13.64 9.13 -6.92
N LEU A 62 -14.85 9.47 -7.35
CA LEU A 62 -15.75 8.53 -8.02
C LEU A 62 -15.23 8.16 -9.41
N ALA A 63 -14.61 9.10 -10.13
CA ALA A 63 -13.95 8.85 -11.41
C ALA A 63 -12.80 7.86 -11.26
N ALA A 64 -12.00 7.94 -10.18
CA ALA A 64 -10.95 6.97 -9.89
C ALA A 64 -11.52 5.56 -9.62
N VAL A 65 -12.66 5.46 -8.93
CA VAL A 65 -13.36 4.17 -8.72
C VAL A 65 -13.96 3.65 -10.03
N ALA A 66 -14.59 4.52 -10.82
CA ALA A 66 -15.20 4.17 -12.11
C ALA A 66 -14.18 3.65 -13.12
N ALA A 67 -12.99 4.26 -13.18
CA ALA A 67 -11.90 3.81 -14.04
C ALA A 67 -11.48 2.36 -13.76
N ARG A 68 -11.49 1.94 -12.48
CA ARG A 68 -11.20 0.55 -12.08
C ARG A 68 -12.26 -0.44 -12.56
N ALA A 69 -13.49 0.01 -12.70
CA ALA A 69 -14.62 -0.79 -13.18
C ALA A 69 -14.82 -0.71 -14.71
N GLY A 70 -13.95 0.02 -15.44
CA GLY A 70 -14.06 0.22 -16.88
C GLY A 70 -15.12 1.25 -17.30
N SER A 71 -15.53 2.14 -16.40
CA SER A 71 -16.48 3.23 -16.67
C SER A 71 -15.75 4.57 -16.88
N THR A 72 -16.43 5.54 -17.48
CA THR A 72 -15.83 6.83 -17.91
C THR A 72 -15.97 7.92 -16.84
N ALA A 73 -15.00 8.84 -16.78
CA ALA A 73 -15.01 9.96 -15.84
C ALA A 73 -16.27 10.83 -15.97
N GLY A 74 -16.77 11.06 -17.19
CA GLY A 74 -18.00 11.82 -17.42
C GLY A 74 -19.26 11.17 -16.84
N GLN A 75 -19.33 9.84 -16.80
CA GLN A 75 -20.43 9.12 -16.13
C GLN A 75 -20.33 9.21 -14.60
N ALA A 76 -19.11 9.24 -14.06
CA ALA A 76 -18.87 9.42 -12.63
C ALA A 76 -19.22 10.84 -12.18
N GLU A 77 -18.84 11.87 -12.94
CA GLU A 77 -19.23 13.26 -12.68
C GLU A 77 -20.74 13.43 -12.73
N ASP A 78 -21.40 12.84 -13.73
CA ASP A 78 -22.85 12.90 -13.86
C ASP A 78 -23.59 12.20 -12.71
N LEU A 79 -23.06 11.05 -12.26
CA LEU A 79 -23.59 10.32 -11.11
C LEU A 79 -23.39 11.12 -9.81
N ALA A 80 -22.23 11.75 -9.61
CA ALA A 80 -21.99 12.61 -8.46
C ALA A 80 -22.93 13.81 -8.45
N ALA A 81 -23.13 14.45 -9.60
CA ALA A 81 -23.97 15.66 -9.72
C ALA A 81 -25.49 15.41 -9.67
N ARG A 82 -25.96 14.21 -10.04
CA ARG A 82 -27.40 13.86 -10.02
C ARG A 82 -27.80 13.05 -8.79
N HIS A 83 -26.87 12.30 -8.21
CA HIS A 83 -27.13 11.31 -7.16
C HIS A 83 -26.02 11.30 -6.09
N PRO A 84 -25.85 12.39 -5.31
CA PRO A 84 -24.74 12.55 -4.36
C PRO A 84 -24.72 11.49 -3.23
N ASP A 85 -25.89 11.05 -2.75
CA ASP A 85 -25.99 10.00 -1.74
C ASP A 85 -25.48 8.65 -2.26
N TRP A 86 -25.78 8.33 -3.53
CA TRP A 86 -25.29 7.13 -4.18
C TRP A 86 -23.79 7.19 -4.44
N ALA A 87 -23.28 8.35 -4.86
CA ALA A 87 -21.84 8.58 -5.01
C ALA A 87 -21.10 8.35 -3.68
N THR A 88 -21.63 8.89 -2.58
CA THR A 88 -21.07 8.72 -1.24
C THR A 88 -21.10 7.25 -0.79
N LEU A 89 -22.22 6.55 -1.02
CA LEU A 89 -22.34 5.13 -0.71
C LEU A 89 -21.32 4.28 -1.51
N ILE A 90 -21.16 4.54 -2.81
CA ILE A 90 -20.17 3.85 -3.65
C ILE A 90 -18.75 4.09 -3.13
N LEU A 91 -18.40 5.33 -2.80
CA LEU A 91 -17.09 5.65 -2.25
C LEU A 91 -16.82 4.93 -0.92
N ASN A 92 -17.81 4.90 -0.02
CA ASN A 92 -17.71 4.15 1.24
C ASN A 92 -17.53 2.64 1.02
N GLN A 93 -18.23 2.06 0.03
CA GLN A 93 -18.03 0.65 -0.33
C GLN A 93 -16.65 0.41 -0.96
N ALA A 94 -16.17 1.30 -1.83
CA ALA A 94 -14.85 1.20 -2.41
C ALA A 94 -13.75 1.24 -1.34
N GLU A 95 -13.83 2.16 -0.38
CA GLU A 95 -12.92 2.20 0.77
C GLU A 95 -13.00 0.94 1.64
N ARG A 96 -14.19 0.36 1.80
CA ARG A 96 -14.37 -0.87 2.56
C ARG A 96 -13.78 -2.07 1.82
N LEU A 97 -14.00 -2.17 0.51
CA LEU A 97 -13.41 -3.20 -0.35
C LEU A 97 -11.89 -3.10 -0.33
N ASP A 98 -11.34 -1.90 -0.46
CA ASP A 98 -9.89 -1.67 -0.40
C ASP A 98 -9.31 -2.10 0.96
N ARG A 99 -10.01 -1.82 2.07
CA ARG A 99 -9.63 -2.30 3.40
C ARG A 99 -9.71 -3.83 3.54
N LEU A 100 -10.71 -4.46 2.94
CA LEU A 100 -10.87 -5.92 2.97
C LEU A 100 -9.82 -6.62 2.10
N GLU A 101 -9.56 -6.11 0.89
CA GLU A 101 -8.49 -6.59 0.00
C GLU A 101 -7.13 -6.49 0.71
N ALA A 102 -6.81 -5.34 1.28
CA ALA A 102 -5.57 -5.16 2.04
C ALA A 102 -5.45 -6.13 3.23
N ARG A 103 -6.57 -6.41 3.92
CA ARG A 103 -6.61 -7.39 5.01
C ARG A 103 -6.38 -8.82 4.53
N VAL A 104 -6.99 -9.20 3.40
CA VAL A 104 -6.77 -10.52 2.78
C VAL A 104 -5.32 -10.64 2.32
N THR A 105 -4.77 -9.64 1.64
CA THR A 105 -3.37 -9.64 1.23
C THR A 105 -2.43 -9.77 2.43
N ALA A 106 -2.68 -9.03 3.52
CA ALA A 106 -1.88 -9.13 4.74
C ALA A 106 -1.98 -10.51 5.41
N LEU A 107 -3.18 -11.09 5.47
CA LEU A 107 -3.39 -12.45 5.99
C LEU A 107 -2.67 -13.50 5.13
N THR A 108 -2.78 -13.39 3.80
CA THR A 108 -2.10 -14.28 2.86
C THR A 108 -0.59 -14.13 2.95
N ASP A 109 -0.07 -12.90 3.07
CA ASP A 109 1.37 -12.64 3.25
C ASP A 109 1.87 -13.28 4.54
N ARG A 110 1.11 -13.16 5.62
CA ARG A 110 1.44 -13.77 6.91
C ARG A 110 1.37 -15.29 6.87
N LEU A 111 0.34 -15.87 6.26
CA LEU A 111 0.23 -17.32 6.11
C LEU A 111 1.37 -17.90 5.23
N ALA A 112 1.75 -17.16 4.18
CA ALA A 112 2.78 -17.62 3.24
C ALA A 112 4.21 -17.39 3.74
N HIS A 113 4.45 -16.38 4.57
CA HIS A 113 5.81 -15.90 4.84
C HIS A 113 6.15 -15.63 6.31
N ASP A 114 5.25 -15.85 7.27
CA ASP A 114 5.59 -15.81 8.69
C ASP A 114 6.27 -17.13 9.10
N PRO A 115 7.57 -17.12 9.48
CA PRO A 115 8.29 -18.33 9.86
C PRO A 115 7.63 -19.06 11.03
N GLN A 116 7.00 -18.33 11.97
CA GLN A 116 6.33 -18.92 13.12
C GLN A 116 5.03 -19.63 12.69
N MET A 117 4.34 -19.10 11.69
CA MET A 117 3.12 -19.72 11.13
C MET A 117 3.47 -20.95 10.29
N ALA A 118 4.55 -20.88 9.50
CA ALA A 118 5.05 -22.02 8.73
C ALA A 118 5.48 -23.19 9.64
N GLU A 119 6.16 -22.89 10.76
CA GLU A 119 6.53 -23.87 11.77
C GLU A 119 5.30 -24.49 12.44
N ALA A 120 4.31 -23.67 12.82
CA ALA A 120 3.06 -24.16 13.41
C ALA A 120 2.26 -25.06 12.44
N LEU A 121 2.21 -24.73 11.15
CA LEU A 121 1.59 -25.59 10.13
C LEU A 121 2.34 -26.92 9.98
N HIS A 122 3.67 -26.89 9.97
CA HIS A 122 4.49 -28.10 9.89
C HIS A 122 4.28 -29.01 11.11
N ASP A 123 4.18 -28.43 12.31
CA ASP A 123 3.88 -29.15 13.55
C ASP A 123 2.51 -29.84 13.50
N VAL A 124 1.49 -29.16 12.99
CA VAL A 124 0.13 -29.72 12.82
C VAL A 124 0.15 -30.88 11.83
N ILE A 125 0.78 -30.71 10.66
CA ILE A 125 0.89 -31.78 9.65
C ILE A 125 1.64 -32.98 10.21
N SER A 126 2.71 -32.74 10.99
CA SER A 126 3.50 -33.79 11.63
C SER A 126 2.69 -34.56 12.67
N ALA A 127 1.93 -33.86 13.52
CA ALA A 127 1.04 -34.48 14.50
C ALA A 127 -0.07 -35.31 13.85
N VAL A 128 -0.73 -34.80 12.80
CA VAL A 128 -1.74 -35.54 12.03
C VAL A 128 -1.13 -36.80 11.38
N THR A 129 0.09 -36.68 10.85
CA THR A 129 0.79 -37.82 10.23
C THR A 129 1.12 -38.90 11.26
N ALA A 130 1.58 -38.52 12.46
CA ALA A 130 1.87 -39.44 13.56
C ALA A 130 0.61 -40.15 14.08
N ILE A 131 -0.49 -39.40 14.23
CA ILE A 131 -1.81 -39.95 14.59
C ILE A 131 -2.26 -40.98 13.56
N ARG A 132 -2.21 -40.63 12.27
CA ARG A 132 -2.61 -41.53 11.18
C ARG A 132 -1.77 -42.80 11.15
N SER A 133 -0.45 -42.68 11.30
CA SER A 133 0.47 -43.84 11.32
C SER A 133 0.19 -44.75 12.52
N THR A 134 0.00 -44.17 13.72
CA THR A 134 -0.29 -44.93 14.93
C THR A 134 -1.66 -45.62 14.86
N ALA A 135 -2.66 -44.92 14.33
CA ALA A 135 -4.01 -45.47 14.12
C ALA A 135 -3.99 -46.63 13.11
N ALA A 136 -3.27 -46.49 11.98
CA ALA A 136 -3.13 -47.54 10.98
C ALA A 136 -2.50 -48.81 11.57
N ILE A 137 -1.43 -48.68 12.36
CA ILE A 137 -0.78 -49.81 13.04
C ILE A 137 -1.78 -50.53 13.97
N LEU A 138 -2.56 -49.76 14.74
CA LEU A 138 -3.57 -50.30 15.66
C LEU A 138 -4.74 -50.99 14.95
N THR A 139 -5.07 -50.60 13.71
CA THR A 139 -6.18 -51.18 12.94
C THR A 139 -5.77 -52.32 12.01
N GLU A 140 -4.55 -52.28 11.46
CA GLU A 140 -4.08 -53.23 10.44
C GLU A 140 -3.28 -54.40 11.02
N SER A 141 -2.78 -54.29 12.25
CA SER A 141 -2.00 -55.35 12.89
C SER A 141 -2.88 -56.29 13.72
N GLU A 142 -3.09 -57.52 13.27
CA GLU A 142 -3.94 -58.51 13.94
C GLU A 142 -3.34 -59.07 15.26
N GLU A 143 -2.01 -59.00 15.44
CA GLU A 143 -1.30 -59.57 16.61
C GLU A 143 -0.38 -58.54 17.31
N LEU A 144 -0.96 -57.55 17.99
CA LEU A 144 -0.22 -56.68 18.90
C LEU A 144 -0.33 -57.20 20.33
N ASP A 145 0.81 -57.39 21.00
CA ASP A 145 0.80 -57.71 22.42
C ASP A 145 0.20 -56.57 23.26
N ALA A 146 -0.19 -56.90 24.50
CA ALA A 146 -0.86 -55.95 25.38
C ALA A 146 0.03 -54.76 25.76
N ASP A 147 1.36 -54.89 25.75
CA ASP A 147 2.27 -53.82 26.12
C ASP A 147 2.45 -52.81 24.98
N TRP A 148 2.69 -53.29 23.77
CA TRP A 148 2.76 -52.48 22.56
C TRP A 148 1.46 -51.74 22.29
N ARG A 149 0.31 -52.40 22.44
CA ARG A 149 -1.00 -51.77 22.28
C ARG A 149 -1.22 -50.62 23.28
N ARG A 150 -0.81 -50.78 24.55
CA ARG A 150 -0.85 -49.68 25.54
C ARG A 150 0.05 -48.52 25.14
N ARG A 151 1.25 -48.80 24.63
CA ARG A 151 2.19 -47.77 24.16
C ARG A 151 1.66 -47.01 22.95
N PHE A 152 1.07 -47.69 21.97
CA PHE A 152 0.45 -47.04 20.82
C PHE A 152 -0.77 -46.20 21.20
N HIS A 153 -1.63 -46.66 22.12
CA HIS A 153 -2.72 -45.83 22.64
C HIS A 153 -2.21 -44.60 23.39
N ALA A 154 -1.14 -44.74 24.18
CA ALA A 154 -0.51 -43.60 24.86
C ALA A 154 0.08 -42.60 23.87
N ASN A 155 0.79 -43.07 22.82
CA ASN A 155 1.32 -42.22 21.76
C ASN A 155 0.20 -41.49 21.01
N LEU A 156 -0.86 -42.20 20.62
CA LEU A 156 -2.01 -41.62 19.93
C LEU A 156 -2.67 -40.52 20.77
N HIS A 157 -2.84 -40.77 22.07
CA HIS A 157 -3.38 -39.77 23.00
C HIS A 157 -2.46 -38.55 23.12
N GLN A 158 -1.15 -38.77 23.24
CA GLN A 158 -0.17 -37.69 23.35
C GLN A 158 -0.08 -36.84 22.07
N ASP A 159 -0.13 -37.47 20.89
CA ASP A 159 -0.12 -36.77 19.62
C ASP A 159 -1.43 -36.02 19.37
N ALA A 160 -2.58 -36.55 19.81
CA ALA A 160 -3.86 -35.84 19.78
C ALA A 160 -3.88 -34.61 20.70
N LEU A 161 -3.27 -34.70 21.89
CA LEU A 161 -3.09 -33.55 22.78
C LEU A 161 -2.18 -32.49 22.16
N ARG A 162 -1.04 -32.89 21.58
CA ARG A 162 -0.15 -31.98 20.83
C ARG A 162 -0.88 -31.30 19.69
N LEU A 163 -1.65 -32.04 18.89
CA LEU A 163 -2.44 -31.48 17.80
C LEU A 163 -3.41 -30.41 18.31
N THR A 164 -4.10 -30.67 19.42
CA THR A 164 -5.04 -29.74 20.04
C THR A 164 -4.34 -28.46 20.51
N GLU A 165 -3.21 -28.59 21.21
CA GLU A 165 -2.42 -27.45 21.69
C GLU A 165 -1.88 -26.60 20.54
N ARG A 166 -1.30 -27.24 19.51
CA ARG A 166 -0.71 -26.56 18.35
C ARG A 166 -1.77 -25.91 17.46
N SER A 167 -2.91 -26.57 17.26
CA SER A 167 -4.04 -25.98 16.54
C SER A 167 -4.60 -24.76 17.27
N GLY A 168 -4.69 -24.83 18.61
CA GLY A 168 -5.07 -23.68 19.44
C GLY A 168 -4.08 -22.51 19.35
N ALA A 169 -2.78 -22.78 19.34
CA ALA A 169 -1.75 -21.75 19.17
C ALA A 169 -1.79 -21.10 17.77
N LEU A 170 -2.04 -21.90 16.71
CA LEU A 170 -2.22 -21.41 15.36
C LEU A 170 -3.46 -20.51 15.25
N LEU A 171 -4.59 -20.92 15.84
CA LEU A 171 -5.81 -20.12 15.95
C LEU A 171 -5.59 -18.83 16.75
N ALA A 172 -4.92 -18.88 17.90
CA ALA A 172 -4.59 -17.70 18.69
C ALA A 172 -3.63 -16.73 17.97
N GLY A 173 -2.75 -17.26 17.10
CA GLY A 173 -1.92 -16.43 16.21
C GLY A 173 -2.73 -15.67 15.17
N LEU A 174 -3.86 -16.23 14.74
CA LEU A 174 -4.82 -15.63 13.79
C LEU A 174 -5.88 -14.76 14.49
N GLU A 175 -6.26 -15.11 15.72
CA GLU A 175 -7.29 -14.50 16.55
C GLU A 175 -6.65 -13.73 17.72
N SER A 176 -6.48 -12.41 17.57
CA SER A 176 -6.23 -11.56 18.74
C SER A 176 -7.55 -11.22 19.45
N PRO A 177 -7.60 -11.01 20.78
CA PRO A 177 -8.83 -10.86 21.58
C PRO A 177 -9.75 -9.66 21.23
N ALA A 178 -9.42 -8.87 20.20
CA ALA A 178 -10.17 -7.70 19.78
C ALA A 178 -10.56 -7.70 18.28
N GLY A 179 -10.39 -8.81 17.56
CA GLY A 179 -10.63 -8.86 16.10
C GLY A 179 -9.63 -8.02 15.28
N GLN A 180 -8.60 -7.48 15.93
CA GLN A 180 -7.43 -6.82 15.32
C GLN A 180 -6.28 -7.82 15.29
N LEU A 181 -5.85 -8.21 14.09
CA LEU A 181 -4.63 -9.00 13.90
C LEU A 181 -3.48 -8.31 14.66
N VAL A 182 -2.72 -9.08 15.48
CA VAL A 182 -1.48 -8.57 16.09
C VAL A 182 -0.58 -8.15 14.93
N ARG A 183 -0.43 -6.84 14.76
CA ARG A 183 0.39 -6.28 13.69
C ARG A 183 1.85 -6.45 14.05
N ALA A 184 2.65 -6.89 13.09
CA ALA A 184 4.09 -6.88 13.24
C ALA A 184 4.58 -5.43 13.46
N PRO A 185 5.69 -5.21 14.17
CA PRO A 185 6.17 -3.85 14.48
C PRO A 185 6.33 -2.93 13.26
N TRP A 186 6.66 -3.50 12.11
CA TRP A 186 6.76 -2.77 10.85
C TRP A 186 5.40 -2.38 10.26
N GLU A 187 4.37 -3.22 10.42
CA GLU A 187 2.99 -2.91 9.98
C GLU A 187 2.42 -1.77 10.81
N GLU A 188 2.71 -1.73 12.11
CA GLU A 188 2.33 -0.62 12.98
C GLU A 188 2.98 0.70 12.54
N ALA A 189 4.28 0.67 12.20
CA ALA A 189 4.99 1.84 11.71
C ALA A 189 4.49 2.27 10.32
N GLU A 190 4.29 1.35 9.37
CA GLU A 190 3.74 1.64 8.04
C GLU A 190 2.34 2.26 8.13
N ALA A 191 1.49 1.77 9.03
CA ALA A 191 0.15 2.31 9.21
C ALA A 191 0.17 3.80 9.61
N VAL A 192 1.19 4.25 10.34
CA VAL A 192 1.38 5.68 10.64
C VAL A 192 1.73 6.46 9.39
N PHE A 193 2.68 5.97 8.57
CA PHE A 193 3.02 6.61 7.29
C PHE A 193 1.81 6.68 6.35
N THR A 194 1.05 5.59 6.22
CA THR A 194 -0.16 5.57 5.39
C THR A 194 -1.20 6.57 5.89
N ARG A 195 -1.43 6.69 7.21
CA ARG A 195 -2.38 7.64 7.79
C ARG A 195 -2.03 9.09 7.48
N HIS A 196 -0.74 9.41 7.40
CA HIS A 196 -0.23 10.73 7.05
C HIS A 196 -0.02 10.92 5.54
N GLY A 197 -0.44 9.97 4.69
CA GLY A 197 -0.21 10.07 3.25
C GLY A 197 1.27 10.11 2.86
N TYR A 198 2.15 9.57 3.72
CA TYR A 198 3.61 9.64 3.61
C TYR A 198 4.21 11.05 3.66
N HIS A 199 3.44 12.04 4.14
CA HIS A 199 3.85 13.43 4.28
C HIS A 199 3.66 13.93 5.72
N PHE A 200 4.69 14.53 6.32
CA PHE A 200 4.66 14.96 7.72
C PHE A 200 4.96 16.46 7.84
N ALA A 201 3.92 17.29 7.81
CA ALA A 201 4.03 18.75 7.89
C ALA A 201 4.88 19.24 9.08
N ALA A 202 4.72 18.62 10.25
CA ALA A 202 5.51 18.97 11.43
C ALA A 202 7.03 18.80 11.23
N LEU A 203 7.46 17.85 10.38
CA LEU A 203 8.88 17.65 10.05
C LEU A 203 9.36 18.59 8.95
N GLU A 204 8.47 19.03 8.06
CA GLU A 204 8.75 20.08 7.07
C GLU A 204 9.05 21.42 7.75
N GLU A 205 8.38 21.69 8.87
CA GLU A 205 8.57 22.89 9.69
C GLU A 205 9.77 22.81 10.65
N GLY A 206 10.57 21.73 10.57
CA GLY A 206 11.75 21.53 11.42
C GLY A 206 11.47 20.94 12.79
N GLY A 207 10.32 20.28 12.98
CA GLY A 207 9.97 19.58 14.21
C GLY A 207 10.91 18.40 14.51
N ASP A 208 11.05 18.07 15.79
CA ASP A 208 11.89 16.95 16.23
C ASP A 208 11.24 15.60 15.89
N PRO A 209 11.90 14.73 15.09
CA PRO A 209 11.33 13.45 14.68
C PRO A 209 11.08 12.49 15.84
N GLY A 210 11.85 12.58 16.93
CA GLY A 210 11.62 11.77 18.13
C GLY A 210 10.31 12.14 18.82
N ARG A 211 10.06 13.44 19.01
CA ARG A 211 8.80 13.96 19.57
C ARG A 211 7.61 13.63 18.69
N VAL A 212 7.71 13.82 17.37
CA VAL A 212 6.65 13.42 16.43
C VAL A 212 6.35 11.94 16.59
N ALA A 213 7.37 11.07 16.56
CA ALA A 213 7.19 9.62 16.73
C ALA A 213 6.49 9.23 18.05
N LEU A 214 6.78 9.94 19.15
CA LEU A 214 6.20 9.66 20.46
C LEU A 214 4.72 10.06 20.56
N GLN A 215 4.33 11.11 19.85
CA GLN A 215 2.97 11.64 19.83
C GLN A 215 2.03 10.84 18.92
N GLU A 216 2.56 10.03 18.00
CA GLU A 216 1.75 9.25 17.08
C GLU A 216 0.93 8.16 17.78
N PRO A 217 -0.41 8.14 17.59
CA PRO A 217 -1.23 7.01 18.00
C PRO A 217 -1.02 5.84 17.04
N GLY A 218 -0.94 4.61 17.57
CA GLY A 218 -0.87 3.38 16.77
C GLY A 218 0.22 2.41 17.23
N PRO A 219 1.52 2.80 17.23
CA PRO A 219 2.59 1.93 17.67
C PRO A 219 2.48 1.56 19.16
N THR A 220 2.09 0.31 19.42
CA THR A 220 1.95 -0.28 20.75
C THR A 220 3.28 -0.84 21.24
N SER A 221 4.09 -1.42 20.34
CA SER A 221 5.35 -2.05 20.70
C SER A 221 6.54 -1.06 20.73
N PRO A 222 7.50 -1.22 21.66
CA PRO A 222 8.74 -0.41 21.67
C PRO A 222 9.55 -0.56 20.38
N SER A 223 9.51 -1.73 19.75
CA SER A 223 10.16 -1.98 18.46
C SER A 223 9.52 -1.18 17.34
N ALA A 224 8.18 -1.13 17.26
CA ALA A 224 7.48 -0.30 16.27
C ALA A 224 7.82 1.18 16.43
N ARG A 225 7.85 1.68 17.68
CA ARG A 225 8.24 3.07 17.97
C ARG A 225 9.66 3.40 17.51
N ARG A 226 10.63 2.51 17.77
CA ARG A 226 12.01 2.68 17.28
C ARG A 226 12.11 2.65 15.76
N MET A 227 11.34 1.78 15.10
CA MET A 227 11.30 1.72 13.63
C MET A 227 10.71 2.99 13.03
N LEU A 228 9.57 3.45 13.58
CA LEU A 228 8.94 4.71 13.20
C LEU A 228 9.91 5.89 13.38
N ALA A 229 10.52 6.03 14.55
CA ALA A 229 11.45 7.11 14.85
C ALA A 229 12.65 7.13 13.88
N ARG A 230 13.18 5.97 13.49
CA ARG A 230 14.26 5.87 12.49
C ARG A 230 13.84 6.42 11.13
N TRP A 231 12.64 6.06 10.66
CA TRP A 231 12.15 6.53 9.36
C TRP A 231 11.76 8.01 9.39
N LEU A 232 11.16 8.49 10.47
CA LEU A 232 10.88 9.93 10.66
C LEU A 232 12.18 10.75 10.76
N ALA A 233 13.23 10.23 11.40
CA ALA A 233 14.53 10.89 11.41
C ALA A 233 15.13 10.99 10.00
N ARG A 234 15.02 9.92 9.20
CA ARG A 234 15.46 9.95 7.80
C ARG A 234 14.63 10.92 6.96
N TYR A 235 13.31 10.96 7.17
CA TYR A 235 12.41 11.94 6.55
C TYR A 235 12.87 13.36 6.87
N ALA A 236 13.07 13.68 8.16
CA ALA A 236 13.49 15.01 8.59
C ALA A 236 14.84 15.43 8.00
N GLN A 237 15.80 14.49 7.88
CA GLN A 237 17.08 14.75 7.20
C GLN A 237 16.90 15.06 5.71
N ASP A 238 16.02 14.33 5.02
CA ASP A 238 15.75 14.56 3.61
C ASP A 238 14.99 15.88 3.39
N ALA A 239 14.03 16.23 4.27
CA ALA A 239 13.28 17.48 4.24
C ALA A 239 14.18 18.70 4.53
N MET A 240 15.11 18.59 5.49
CA MET A 240 16.09 19.62 5.78
C MET A 240 17.05 19.87 4.60
N ALA A 241 17.47 18.80 3.90
CA ALA A 241 18.35 18.92 2.75
C ALA A 241 17.62 19.39 1.47
N LEU A 242 16.33 19.07 1.35
CA LEU A 242 15.47 19.42 0.22
C LEU A 242 14.15 20.00 0.74
N PRO A 243 14.13 21.29 1.14
CA PRO A 243 12.93 21.95 1.66
C PRO A 243 11.77 21.86 0.67
N LEU A 244 10.53 21.76 1.18
CA LEU A 244 9.33 21.44 0.39
C LEU A 244 9.15 22.34 -0.83
N GLU A 245 8.96 23.66 -0.64
CA GLU A 245 8.66 24.58 -1.75
C GLU A 245 9.74 24.61 -2.84
N PRO A 246 11.04 24.84 -2.53
CA PRO A 246 12.09 24.84 -3.55
C PRO A 246 12.22 23.49 -4.27
N PHE A 247 12.02 22.39 -3.55
CA PHE A 247 12.09 21.06 -4.13
C PHE A 247 10.90 20.77 -5.04
N SER A 248 9.69 21.15 -4.64
CA SER A 248 8.46 21.03 -5.45
C SER A 248 8.58 21.78 -6.77
N ASP A 249 9.11 22.99 -6.75
CA ASP A 249 9.36 23.78 -7.97
C ASP A 249 10.45 23.16 -8.84
N ALA A 250 11.55 22.70 -8.24
CA ALA A 250 12.60 22.00 -8.97
C ALA A 250 12.10 20.71 -9.63
N ALA A 251 11.21 19.97 -8.94
CA ALA A 251 10.61 18.74 -9.44
C ALA A 251 9.67 19.02 -10.62
N ARG A 252 8.79 20.03 -10.52
CA ARG A 252 7.91 20.47 -11.61
C ARG A 252 8.70 20.91 -12.84
N ALA A 253 9.73 21.75 -12.65
CA ALA A 253 10.58 22.24 -13.72
C ALA A 253 11.33 21.13 -14.50
N ARG A 254 11.46 19.93 -13.90
CA ARG A 254 12.15 18.77 -14.48
C ARG A 254 11.22 17.63 -14.84
N ASN A 255 9.91 17.88 -14.87
CA ASN A 255 8.88 16.88 -15.13
C ASN A 255 9.02 15.65 -14.22
N TYR A 256 9.42 15.88 -12.97
CA TYR A 256 9.63 14.85 -11.96
C TYR A 256 10.65 13.76 -12.32
N ASP A 257 11.61 14.04 -13.21
CA ASP A 257 12.68 13.11 -13.54
C ASP A 257 13.76 13.08 -12.43
N PRO A 258 13.85 12.00 -11.63
CA PRO A 258 14.73 11.96 -10.46
C PRO A 258 16.21 12.06 -10.82
N LEU A 259 16.63 11.55 -11.99
CA LEU A 259 18.01 11.60 -12.44
C LEU A 259 18.45 13.04 -12.73
N ARG A 260 17.58 13.81 -13.41
CA ARG A 260 17.83 15.23 -13.69
C ARG A 260 17.83 16.06 -12.41
N ILE A 261 16.90 15.80 -11.50
CA ILE A 261 16.82 16.50 -10.21
C ILE A 261 18.09 16.24 -9.39
N ALA A 262 18.52 14.97 -9.27
CA ALA A 262 19.72 14.61 -8.50
C ALA A 262 20.99 15.26 -9.06
N ARG A 263 21.15 15.25 -10.39
CA ARG A 263 22.28 15.88 -11.07
C ARG A 263 22.29 17.40 -10.87
N ASP A 264 21.16 18.06 -11.12
CA ASP A 264 21.09 19.52 -11.16
C ASP A 264 21.16 20.14 -9.74
N LEU A 265 20.59 19.48 -8.74
CA LEU A 265 20.68 19.90 -7.33
C LEU A 265 21.94 19.36 -6.63
N ASN A 266 22.73 18.53 -7.31
CA ASN A 266 23.93 17.86 -6.77
C ASN A 266 23.68 17.15 -5.43
N VAL A 267 22.61 16.34 -5.38
CA VAL A 267 22.22 15.58 -4.18
C VAL A 267 22.16 14.07 -4.50
N PRO A 268 22.39 13.20 -3.50
CA PRO A 268 22.32 11.75 -3.72
C PRO A 268 20.96 11.32 -4.29
N LEU A 269 20.98 10.47 -5.32
CA LEU A 269 19.75 10.04 -6.01
C LEU A 269 18.76 9.37 -5.05
N ALA A 270 19.22 8.48 -4.15
CA ALA A 270 18.32 7.84 -3.18
C ALA A 270 17.55 8.84 -2.31
N ARG A 271 18.15 10.00 -1.98
CA ARG A 271 17.45 11.08 -1.27
C ARG A 271 16.37 11.72 -2.14
N VAL A 272 16.67 11.99 -3.41
CA VAL A 272 15.66 12.51 -4.36
C VAL A 272 14.49 11.55 -4.52
N LEU A 273 14.76 10.24 -4.65
CA LEU A 273 13.72 9.22 -4.72
C LEU A 273 12.82 9.25 -3.48
N ARG A 274 13.41 9.25 -2.27
CA ARG A 274 12.64 9.36 -1.02
C ARG A 274 11.85 10.66 -0.94
N ARG A 275 12.44 11.78 -1.35
CA ARG A 275 11.78 13.08 -1.31
C ARG A 275 10.59 13.17 -2.26
N LEU A 276 10.72 12.70 -3.51
CA LEU A 276 9.60 12.60 -4.45
C LEU A 276 8.45 11.77 -3.89
N SER A 277 8.76 10.65 -3.21
CA SER A 277 7.73 9.80 -2.61
C SER A 277 6.97 10.43 -1.44
N SER A 278 7.55 11.48 -0.82
CA SER A 278 6.97 12.23 0.31
C SER A 278 6.21 13.50 -0.07
N LEU A 279 6.15 13.84 -1.36
CA LEU A 279 5.38 15.00 -1.82
C LEU A 279 3.87 14.76 -1.57
N PRO A 280 3.12 15.79 -1.14
CA PRO A 280 1.70 15.66 -0.85
C PRO A 280 0.91 15.39 -2.14
N GLU A 281 0.18 14.28 -2.15
CA GLU A 281 -0.72 13.93 -3.26
C GLU A 281 -1.90 14.90 -3.27
N GLY A 282 -2.19 15.51 -4.43
CA GLY A 282 -3.31 16.46 -4.59
C GLY A 282 -2.89 17.92 -4.81
N GLU A 283 -1.64 18.30 -4.53
CA GLU A 283 -1.10 19.66 -4.81
C GLU A 283 -0.45 19.76 -6.21
N GLY A 284 -1.02 19.04 -7.18
CA GLY A 284 -0.48 18.94 -8.54
C GLY A 284 0.77 18.05 -8.68
N HIS A 285 1.13 17.32 -7.63
CA HIS A 285 2.19 16.30 -7.67
C HIS A 285 1.63 14.92 -8.08
N PRO A 286 2.33 14.17 -8.95
CA PRO A 286 1.92 12.82 -9.32
C PRO A 286 2.13 11.84 -8.17
N ALA A 287 1.38 10.73 -8.19
CA ALA A 287 1.53 9.66 -7.21
C ALA A 287 2.84 8.88 -7.45
N PHE A 288 3.55 8.60 -6.37
CA PHE A 288 4.80 7.83 -6.39
C PHE A 288 4.72 6.66 -5.42
N GLY A 289 5.26 5.52 -5.84
CA GLY A 289 5.60 4.41 -4.95
C GLY A 289 7.07 4.46 -4.59
N ILE A 290 7.44 3.94 -3.43
CA ILE A 290 8.84 3.74 -3.09
C ILE A 290 9.03 2.38 -2.44
N THR A 291 10.17 1.77 -2.68
CA THR A 291 10.60 0.56 -1.96
C THR A 291 12.07 0.69 -1.63
N VAL A 292 12.42 0.36 -0.39
CA VAL A 292 13.79 0.35 0.12
C VAL A 292 14.10 -1.03 0.66
N CYS A 293 15.23 -1.62 0.29
CA CYS A 293 15.69 -2.90 0.83
C CYS A 293 17.15 -2.87 1.26
N ASP A 294 17.53 -3.79 2.13
CA ASP A 294 18.94 -4.02 2.48
C ASP A 294 19.66 -4.88 1.42
N GLY A 295 20.97 -5.08 1.62
CA GLY A 295 21.79 -5.92 0.73
C GLY A 295 21.38 -7.40 0.68
N GLY A 296 20.56 -7.89 1.60
CA GLY A 296 19.96 -9.23 1.54
C GLY A 296 18.66 -9.28 0.74
N GLY A 297 18.16 -8.13 0.28
CA GLY A 297 16.87 -7.99 -0.38
C GLY A 297 15.69 -7.88 0.59
N GLY A 298 15.94 -7.80 1.90
CA GLY A 298 14.91 -7.61 2.91
C GLY A 298 14.34 -6.19 2.83
N LEU A 299 13.02 -6.07 2.61
CA LEU A 299 12.39 -4.76 2.52
C LEU A 299 12.45 -4.04 3.87
N LEU A 300 12.89 -2.80 3.86
CA LEU A 300 13.01 -1.92 5.02
C LEU A 300 11.86 -0.90 5.08
N PHE A 301 11.46 -0.34 3.93
CA PHE A 301 10.38 0.65 3.81
C PHE A 301 9.67 0.54 2.46
N ARG A 302 8.37 0.80 2.43
CA ARG A 302 7.60 0.87 1.19
C ARG A 302 6.43 1.84 1.26
N LYS A 303 6.18 2.51 0.15
CA LYS A 303 4.94 3.22 -0.20
C LYS A 303 4.36 2.52 -1.43
N PRO A 304 3.15 1.95 -1.35
CA PRO A 304 2.54 1.30 -2.51
C PRO A 304 2.18 2.33 -3.59
N LEU A 305 2.14 1.90 -4.84
CA LEU A 305 1.63 2.67 -5.98
C LEU A 305 0.59 1.85 -6.72
N ALA A 306 -0.58 2.42 -6.99
CA ALA A 306 -1.63 1.77 -7.79
C ALA A 306 -1.94 0.31 -7.35
N ARG A 307 -1.99 0.06 -6.02
CA ARG A 307 -2.17 -1.26 -5.37
C ARG A 307 -1.01 -2.24 -5.48
N LEU A 308 0.05 -1.94 -6.24
CA LEU A 308 1.25 -2.74 -6.22
C LEU A 308 1.90 -2.65 -4.83
N THR A 309 1.91 -3.79 -4.15
CA THR A 309 2.62 -3.96 -2.88
C THR A 309 3.61 -5.10 -3.04
N LEU A 310 4.91 -4.79 -3.01
CA LEU A 310 5.94 -5.83 -2.98
C LEU A 310 5.87 -6.57 -1.63
N PRO A 311 5.87 -7.91 -1.64
CA PRO A 311 5.76 -8.70 -0.42
C PRO A 311 6.96 -8.42 0.47
N ARG A 312 6.73 -8.27 1.78
CA ARG A 312 7.84 -8.10 2.75
C ARG A 312 8.42 -9.44 3.16
N GLY A 313 7.57 -10.47 3.24
CA GLY A 313 7.98 -11.84 3.47
C GLY A 313 8.17 -12.59 2.15
N GLY A 314 9.16 -13.49 2.09
CA GLY A 314 9.56 -14.15 0.85
C GLY A 314 10.30 -13.21 -0.11
N GLY A 315 11.16 -13.78 -0.96
CA GLY A 315 11.90 -12.95 -1.92
C GLY A 315 10.95 -12.38 -2.99
N GLY A 316 10.93 -11.06 -3.16
CA GLY A 316 10.23 -10.42 -4.28
C GLY A 316 10.76 -10.89 -5.65
N CYS A 317 10.08 -10.53 -6.73
CA CYS A 317 10.52 -10.92 -8.08
C CYS A 317 11.95 -10.39 -8.34
N PRO A 318 12.93 -11.26 -8.68
CA PRO A 318 14.33 -10.85 -8.85
C PRO A 318 14.53 -9.90 -10.05
N LEU A 319 13.54 -9.83 -10.95
CA LEU A 319 13.57 -8.97 -12.13
C LEU A 319 13.24 -7.50 -11.82
N TRP A 320 12.91 -7.16 -10.57
CA TRP A 320 12.75 -5.76 -10.19
C TRP A 320 14.11 -5.02 -10.24
N PRO A 321 14.17 -3.81 -10.85
CA PRO A 321 15.38 -2.98 -10.87
C PRO A 321 16.02 -2.75 -9.49
N LEU A 322 15.20 -2.77 -8.42
CA LEU A 322 15.64 -2.71 -7.03
C LEU A 322 16.77 -3.72 -6.72
N TYR A 323 16.60 -4.98 -7.11
CA TYR A 323 17.58 -6.04 -6.82
C TYR A 323 18.77 -5.99 -7.78
N GLY A 324 18.52 -5.58 -9.04
CA GLY A 324 19.60 -5.31 -10.00
C GLY A 324 20.55 -4.21 -9.52
N ALA A 325 20.02 -3.17 -8.86
CA ALA A 325 20.82 -2.06 -8.35
C ALA A 325 21.82 -2.50 -7.27
N LEU A 326 21.46 -3.50 -6.44
CA LEU A 326 22.37 -4.06 -5.43
C LEU A 326 23.63 -4.68 -6.05
N LEU A 327 23.54 -5.18 -7.28
CA LEU A 327 24.69 -5.75 -8.00
C LEU A 327 25.64 -4.68 -8.56
N ARG A 328 25.18 -3.42 -8.65
CA ARG A 328 25.92 -2.29 -9.23
C ARG A 328 25.78 -1.04 -8.36
N PRO A 329 26.30 -1.02 -7.12
CA PRO A 329 26.18 0.14 -6.23
C PRO A 329 26.72 1.42 -6.87
N GLY A 330 26.01 2.53 -6.69
CA GLY A 330 26.31 3.83 -7.29
C GLY A 330 25.89 3.99 -8.75
N GLN A 331 25.47 2.92 -9.44
CA GLN A 331 24.96 2.98 -10.80
C GLN A 331 23.42 2.96 -10.79
N PRO A 332 22.74 4.05 -11.19
CA PRO A 332 21.29 4.05 -11.28
C PRO A 332 20.79 3.16 -12.42
N ILE A 333 19.64 2.53 -12.19
CA ILE A 333 18.87 1.78 -13.17
C ILE A 333 17.56 2.53 -13.39
N ASP A 334 17.18 2.75 -14.65
CA ASP A 334 15.93 3.40 -15.04
C ASP A 334 15.28 2.54 -16.11
N GLU A 335 14.24 1.80 -15.73
CA GLU A 335 13.57 0.84 -16.58
C GLU A 335 12.06 1.01 -16.50
N VAL A 336 11.37 0.73 -17.60
CA VAL A 336 9.92 0.59 -17.60
C VAL A 336 9.58 -0.87 -17.41
N VAL A 337 8.68 -1.17 -16.47
CA VAL A 337 8.31 -2.53 -16.06
C VAL A 337 6.81 -2.76 -16.13
N ARG A 338 6.40 -4.01 -16.35
CA ARG A 338 4.99 -4.41 -16.43
C ARG A 338 4.69 -5.66 -15.60
N LEU A 339 3.67 -5.53 -14.75
CA LEU A 339 3.09 -6.62 -13.96
C LEU A 339 2.34 -7.64 -14.86
N PRO A 340 2.06 -8.85 -14.37
CA PRO A 340 1.31 -9.86 -15.15
C PRO A 340 -0.15 -9.51 -15.40
N ASP A 341 -0.76 -8.60 -14.62
CA ASP A 341 -2.17 -8.27 -14.75
C ASP A 341 -2.46 -7.57 -16.08
N ALA A 342 -3.38 -8.13 -16.87
CA ALA A 342 -3.68 -7.67 -18.24
C ALA A 342 -4.17 -6.22 -18.33
N GLY A 343 -4.65 -5.63 -17.22
CA GLY A 343 -5.09 -4.23 -17.13
C GLY A 343 -4.12 -3.29 -16.43
N ALA A 344 -2.97 -3.76 -15.93
CA ALA A 344 -2.03 -2.91 -15.22
C ALA A 344 -1.21 -2.04 -16.19
N ALA A 345 -1.29 -0.72 -16.01
CA ALA A 345 -0.43 0.21 -16.73
C ALA A 345 1.06 -0.05 -16.44
N PRO A 346 1.95 0.15 -17.43
CA PRO A 346 3.39 0.07 -17.20
C PRO A 346 3.85 1.12 -16.18
N LEU A 347 4.86 0.77 -15.40
CA LEU A 347 5.45 1.62 -14.38
C LEU A 347 6.89 1.95 -14.75
N ARG A 348 7.33 3.18 -14.54
CA ARG A 348 8.76 3.54 -14.58
C ARG A 348 9.35 3.25 -13.21
N ALA A 349 10.43 2.49 -13.18
CA ALA A 349 11.15 2.09 -11.98
C ALA A 349 12.58 2.65 -12.04
N VAL A 350 12.86 3.63 -11.18
CA VAL A 350 14.21 4.20 -11.02
C VAL A 350 14.80 3.68 -9.71
N ALA A 351 15.89 2.93 -9.80
CA ALA A 351 16.54 2.30 -8.65
C ALA A 351 18.01 2.68 -8.53
N ILE A 352 18.51 2.77 -7.31
CA ILE A 352 19.94 2.91 -7.01
C ILE A 352 20.27 2.20 -5.70
N ALA A 353 21.46 1.63 -5.61
CA ALA A 353 22.00 1.11 -4.36
C ALA A 353 23.17 1.94 -3.88
N ASP A 354 23.17 2.29 -2.60
CA ASP A 354 24.22 3.07 -1.95
C ASP A 354 24.84 2.29 -0.80
N PRO A 355 26.18 2.31 -0.65
CA PRO A 355 26.83 1.77 0.54
C PRO A 355 26.41 2.56 1.78
N GLN A 356 26.09 1.85 2.85
CA GLN A 356 25.64 2.43 4.11
C GLN A 356 26.82 2.64 5.06
N GLY A 357 27.42 3.82 4.96
CA GLY A 357 28.55 4.26 5.79
C GLY A 357 29.89 3.66 5.34
N LEU A 358 30.96 4.22 5.91
CA LEU A 358 32.33 3.71 5.73
C LEU A 358 32.62 2.71 6.83
N ASN A 359 32.65 1.42 6.49
CA ASN A 359 33.04 0.36 7.42
C ASN A 359 34.15 -0.51 6.80
N PRO A 360 35.41 -0.06 6.86
CA PRO A 360 36.52 -0.72 6.16
C PRO A 360 36.86 -2.11 6.72
N THR A 361 36.47 -2.39 7.96
CA THR A 361 36.80 -3.64 8.66
C THR A 361 35.60 -4.55 8.88
N GLY A 362 34.38 -4.10 8.55
CA GLY A 362 33.15 -4.85 8.75
C GLY A 362 32.52 -5.31 7.43
N THR A 363 31.43 -6.06 7.53
CA THR A 363 30.66 -6.48 6.36
C THR A 363 30.09 -5.24 5.66
N PRO A 364 30.31 -5.09 4.33
CA PRO A 364 29.75 -3.98 3.59
C PRO A 364 28.23 -4.04 3.67
N ARG A 365 27.63 -2.93 4.06
CA ARG A 365 26.18 -2.77 4.12
C ARG A 365 25.77 -1.96 2.90
N ALA A 366 24.79 -2.44 2.15
CA ALA A 366 24.18 -1.71 1.05
C ALA A 366 22.70 -1.54 1.32
N GLU A 367 22.13 -0.46 0.79
CA GLU A 367 20.70 -0.22 0.76
C GLU A 367 20.32 0.16 -0.66
N ALA A 368 19.32 -0.50 -1.23
CA ALA A 368 18.74 -0.11 -2.51
C ALA A 368 17.43 0.64 -2.29
N THR A 369 17.25 1.72 -3.03
CA THR A 369 16.04 2.53 -3.07
C THR A 369 15.51 2.53 -4.50
N MET A 370 14.23 2.21 -4.68
CA MET A 370 13.53 2.22 -5.96
C MET A 370 12.28 3.09 -5.87
N LEU A 371 12.17 4.08 -6.75
CA LEU A 371 10.97 4.88 -6.97
C LEU A 371 10.16 4.30 -8.11
N LEU A 372 8.85 4.28 -7.94
CA LEU A 372 7.88 3.88 -8.95
C LEU A 372 7.02 5.09 -9.33
N SER A 373 6.81 5.28 -10.62
CA SER A 373 5.84 6.23 -11.18
C SER A 373 5.10 5.62 -12.36
N VAL A 374 4.03 6.24 -12.80
CA VAL A 374 3.37 5.86 -14.06
C VAL A 374 4.34 6.05 -15.22
N ALA A 375 4.45 5.07 -16.12
CA ALA A 375 5.29 5.18 -17.30
C ALA A 375 4.61 5.99 -18.41
N PRO A 376 5.37 6.60 -19.33
CA PRO A 376 4.82 7.18 -20.55
C PRO A 376 4.08 6.14 -21.40
N GLU A 377 3.04 6.56 -22.12
CA GLU A 377 2.33 5.70 -23.06
C GLU A 377 3.27 5.16 -24.15
N GLY A 378 3.05 3.90 -24.55
CA GLY A 378 3.81 3.25 -25.62
C GLY A 378 5.23 2.80 -25.28
N ALA A 379 5.68 2.99 -24.03
CA ALA A 379 7.00 2.52 -23.62
C ALA A 379 7.09 0.99 -23.61
N GLU A 380 8.19 0.47 -24.15
CA GLU A 380 8.54 -0.95 -24.05
C GLU A 380 8.83 -1.29 -22.59
N ALA A 381 8.20 -2.35 -22.08
CA ALA A 381 8.19 -2.66 -20.66
C ALA A 381 8.72 -4.06 -20.37
N ALA A 382 9.73 -4.14 -19.51
CA ALA A 382 10.30 -5.40 -19.04
C ALA A 382 9.30 -6.14 -18.14
N PRO A 383 9.16 -7.48 -18.29
CA PRO A 383 8.22 -8.25 -17.50
C PRO A 383 8.71 -8.43 -16.06
N VAL A 384 7.90 -7.98 -15.10
CA VAL A 384 8.11 -8.23 -13.65
C VAL A 384 6.88 -8.93 -13.05
N GLY A 385 6.96 -9.28 -11.76
CA GLY A 385 5.85 -9.88 -11.02
C GLY A 385 5.82 -9.48 -9.55
N PRO A 386 4.71 -9.73 -8.85
CA PRO A 386 4.56 -9.42 -7.43
C PRO A 386 5.41 -10.35 -6.54
N GLY A 387 5.65 -11.59 -6.96
CA GLY A 387 6.43 -12.61 -6.25
C GLY A 387 6.17 -13.98 -6.87
N CYS A 388 7.10 -14.94 -6.78
CA CYS A 388 6.99 -16.20 -7.54
C CYS A 388 5.70 -16.98 -7.23
N ARG A 389 5.32 -17.06 -5.94
CA ARG A 389 4.14 -17.81 -5.45
C ARG A 389 2.79 -17.27 -5.92
N SER A 390 2.73 -15.98 -6.30
CA SER A 390 1.50 -15.30 -6.74
C SER A 390 1.60 -14.77 -8.17
N CYS A 391 2.68 -15.06 -8.89
CA CYS A 391 2.89 -14.55 -10.25
C CYS A 391 2.20 -15.46 -11.27
N ALA A 392 1.24 -14.90 -12.01
CA ALA A 392 0.50 -15.58 -13.07
C ALA A 392 1.29 -15.83 -14.37
N ARG A 393 2.57 -15.40 -14.48
CA ARG A 393 3.38 -15.64 -15.68
C ARG A 393 3.77 -17.12 -15.79
N GLU A 394 3.29 -17.82 -16.81
CA GLU A 394 3.62 -19.24 -17.02
C GLU A 394 5.09 -19.44 -17.41
N GLN A 395 5.58 -18.68 -18.38
CA GLN A 395 6.93 -18.83 -18.94
C GLN A 395 7.91 -17.79 -18.36
N CYS A 396 8.35 -17.99 -17.12
CA CYS A 396 9.32 -17.09 -16.47
C CYS A 396 10.64 -17.82 -16.17
N SER A 397 11.73 -17.42 -16.84
CA SER A 397 13.07 -17.99 -16.63
C SER A 397 13.67 -17.69 -15.25
N ALA A 398 13.18 -16.65 -14.57
CA ALA A 398 13.63 -16.25 -13.24
C ALA A 398 12.76 -16.80 -12.10
N ARG A 399 11.85 -17.74 -12.40
CA ARG A 399 10.94 -18.34 -11.41
C ARG A 399 11.73 -19.21 -10.42
N ARG A 400 11.68 -18.83 -9.14
CA ARG A 400 12.33 -19.58 -8.03
C ARG A 400 11.40 -20.56 -7.34
N GLU A 401 10.11 -20.25 -7.28
CA GLU A 401 9.11 -21.04 -6.56
C GLU A 401 7.89 -21.30 -7.48
N PRO A 402 7.23 -22.46 -7.32
CA PRO A 402 5.97 -22.72 -8.00
C PRO A 402 4.88 -21.74 -7.53
N VAL A 403 3.88 -21.52 -8.38
CA VAL A 403 2.68 -20.75 -8.00
C VAL A 403 1.93 -21.55 -6.94
N TRP A 404 1.42 -20.88 -5.90
CA TRP A 404 0.63 -21.55 -4.88
C TRP A 404 -0.67 -22.11 -5.49
N PRO A 405 -0.97 -23.41 -5.31
CA PRO A 405 -2.23 -24.00 -5.79
C PRO A 405 -3.39 -23.43 -4.96
N GLY A 406 -4.04 -22.40 -5.49
CA GLY A 406 -5.14 -21.71 -4.82
C GLY A 406 -5.68 -20.49 -5.57
N GLY A 407 -4.98 -20.01 -6.60
CA GLY A 407 -5.50 -19.04 -7.55
C GLY A 407 -5.45 -19.61 -8.96
N ALA A 408 -6.60 -20.10 -9.44
CA ALA A 408 -6.85 -20.54 -10.81
C ALA A 408 -5.79 -21.48 -11.41
N ALA A 409 -5.86 -22.76 -11.07
CA ALA A 409 -5.32 -23.82 -11.92
C ALA A 409 -6.40 -24.90 -12.06
N ASP A 410 -6.80 -25.14 -13.31
CA ASP A 410 -7.61 -26.27 -13.71
C ASP A 410 -7.01 -27.57 -13.16
N VAL A 411 -7.89 -28.39 -12.59
CA VAL A 411 -7.57 -29.73 -12.11
C VAL A 411 -7.48 -30.66 -13.33
N THR A 412 -6.46 -30.50 -14.16
CA THR A 412 -6.14 -31.43 -15.25
C THR A 412 -4.63 -31.45 -15.51
N ASP A 413 -3.84 -31.86 -14.53
CA ASP A 413 -2.59 -32.60 -14.80
C ASP A 413 -2.01 -33.15 -13.49
N ALA A 414 -2.67 -34.18 -12.98
CA ALA A 414 -2.10 -35.08 -11.98
C ALA A 414 -2.17 -36.50 -12.54
N ALA A 415 -1.48 -36.73 -13.65
CA ALA A 415 -1.31 -38.05 -14.23
C ALA A 415 0.04 -38.21 -14.95
N THR A 416 1.13 -37.69 -14.40
CA THR A 416 2.46 -38.28 -14.61
C THR A 416 3.44 -37.73 -13.57
N LEU A 417 3.72 -38.53 -12.54
CA LEU A 417 5.04 -38.77 -11.95
C LEU A 417 4.90 -39.78 -10.81
#